data_AF-A0AAW9JA82-F1
#
_entry.id   AF-A0AAW9JA82-F1
#
_cell.length_a   1.000
_cell.length_b   1.000
_cell.length_c   1.000
_cell.angle_alpha   90.00
_cell.angle_beta   90.00
_cell.angle_gamma   90.00
#
_symmetry.space_group_name_H-M   'P 1'
#
loop_
_entity.id
_entity.type
_entity.pdbx_description
1 polymer ?
#
loop_
_entity_poly.entity_id
_entity_poly.type
_entity_poly.pdbx_seq_one_letter_code
_entity_poly.pdbx_strand_id
1 'polypeptide(L)'
;YLSLKLESKLSKDQILEAYLNTIPLSGTIYGVEAAANYFFDKDAKDLNLPESAFIAGLTQAPSAYSPYNPANKEDPTLYLDRTKTVLMKMRDLGYITQAEYDEAYAFTNENKFAFSQTVVDYKIN
;
A
#
# COMPACT_ATOMS: atom_id res chain seq x y z
N TYR A 1 23.43 35.68 -0.26
CA TYR A 1 21.98 35.99 -0.26
C TYR A 1 21.38 35.55 -1.61
N LEU A 2 21.20 34.24 -1.83
CA LEU A 2 20.38 33.73 -2.95
C LEU A 2 20.01 32.24 -2.75
N SER A 3 19.61 31.86 -1.53
CA SER A 3 19.24 30.48 -1.16
C SER A 3 17.76 30.14 -1.35
N LEU A 4 16.97 30.90 -2.12
CA LEU A 4 15.51 30.76 -2.09
C LEU A 4 14.84 30.85 -3.47
N LYS A 5 15.46 30.36 -4.55
CA LYS A 5 14.79 30.48 -5.87
C LYS A 5 15.08 29.40 -6.91
N LEU A 6 15.35 28.16 -6.49
CA LEU A 6 15.46 27.05 -7.44
C LEU A 6 15.00 25.68 -6.89
N GLU A 7 14.18 25.65 -5.85
CA GLU A 7 13.51 24.43 -5.36
C GLU A 7 12.00 24.70 -5.38
N SER A 8 11.21 23.97 -6.18
CA SER A 8 9.76 23.70 -5.92
C SER A 8 8.90 23.29 -7.13
N LYS A 9 9.41 23.14 -8.38
CA LYS A 9 8.52 22.92 -9.54
C LYS A 9 8.91 21.83 -10.55
N LEU A 10 9.66 20.83 -10.13
CA LEU A 10 9.40 19.47 -10.59
C LEU A 10 8.65 18.83 -9.43
N SER A 11 7.33 18.69 -9.57
CA SER A 11 6.43 18.36 -8.47
C SER A 11 6.93 17.08 -7.79
N LYS A 12 7.04 17.13 -6.46
CA LYS A 12 7.36 15.95 -5.64
C LYS A 12 6.44 14.76 -6.00
N ASP A 13 5.25 15.06 -6.51
CA ASP A 13 4.27 14.12 -7.06
C ASP A 13 4.76 13.35 -8.29
N GLN A 14 5.49 13.95 -9.24
CA GLN A 14 6.05 13.23 -10.40
C GLN A 14 7.20 12.30 -10.01
N ILE A 15 7.98 12.70 -9.00
CA ILE A 15 9.05 11.86 -8.45
C ILE A 15 8.44 10.69 -7.65
N LEU A 16 7.35 10.95 -6.91
CA LEU A 16 6.59 9.92 -6.20
C LEU A 16 5.89 8.96 -7.17
N GLU A 17 5.27 9.46 -8.23
CA GLU A 17 4.64 8.66 -9.28
C GLU A 17 5.64 7.75 -10.00
N ALA A 18 6.82 8.28 -10.36
CA ALA A 18 7.90 7.47 -10.92
C ALA A 18 8.42 6.40 -9.94
N TYR A 19 8.48 6.73 -8.64
CA TYR A 19 8.89 5.79 -7.58
C TYR A 19 7.84 4.69 -7.33
N LEU A 20 6.55 5.07 -7.29
CA LEU A 20 5.43 4.15 -7.09
C LEU A 20 5.19 3.24 -8.29
N ASN A 21 5.62 3.62 -9.50
CA ASN A 21 5.56 2.77 -10.70
C ASN A 21 6.76 1.82 -10.86
N THR A 22 7.84 1.98 -10.09
CA THR A 22 9.09 1.20 -10.28
C THR A 22 9.43 0.23 -9.15
N ILE A 23 8.68 0.22 -8.05
CA ILE A 23 8.94 -0.71 -6.93
C ILE A 23 8.32 -2.11 -7.16
N PRO A 24 9.09 -3.20 -6.99
CA PRO A 24 8.56 -4.56 -7.04
C PRO A 24 7.76 -4.86 -5.76
N LEU A 25 6.47 -5.15 -5.90
CA LEU A 25 5.53 -5.35 -4.78
C LEU A 25 5.15 -6.81 -4.53
N SER A 26 5.43 -7.74 -5.44
CA SER A 26 5.47 -9.20 -5.23
C SER A 26 5.75 -9.92 -6.55
N GLY A 27 6.81 -10.74 -6.63
CA GLY A 27 7.11 -11.66 -7.75
C GLY A 27 7.25 -11.04 -9.15
N THR A 28 6.14 -10.55 -9.70
CA THR A 28 5.96 -9.98 -11.06
C THR A 28 5.12 -8.68 -11.08
N ILE A 29 4.67 -8.21 -9.92
CA ILE A 29 3.80 -7.02 -9.77
C ILE A 29 4.67 -5.79 -9.53
N TYR A 30 4.71 -4.88 -10.51
CA TYR A 30 5.45 -3.63 -10.43
C TYR A 30 4.47 -2.47 -10.21
N GLY A 31 4.63 -1.82 -9.05
CA GLY A 31 3.93 -0.61 -8.71
C GLY A 31 2.54 -0.76 -8.07
N VAL A 32 2.14 0.30 -7.38
CA VAL A 32 0.94 0.33 -6.51
C VAL A 32 -0.34 0.03 -7.29
N GLU A 33 -0.40 0.43 -8.57
CA GLU A 33 -1.51 0.14 -9.47
C GLU A 33 -1.70 -1.36 -9.69
N ALA A 34 -0.61 -2.08 -9.96
CA ALA A 34 -0.66 -3.52 -10.17
C ALA A 34 -1.01 -4.27 -8.88
N ALA A 35 -0.57 -3.77 -7.72
CA ALA A 35 -0.95 -4.32 -6.42
C ALA A 35 -2.42 -4.03 -6.08
N ALA A 36 -2.94 -2.84 -6.40
CA ALA A 36 -4.34 -2.46 -6.22
C ALA A 36 -5.26 -3.39 -7.01
N ASN A 37 -4.95 -3.60 -8.28
CA ASN A 37 -5.66 -4.53 -9.15
C ASN A 37 -5.53 -5.98 -8.66
N TYR A 38 -4.31 -6.42 -8.33
CA TYR A 38 -4.08 -7.80 -7.91
C TYR A 38 -4.75 -8.16 -6.59
N PHE A 39 -4.74 -7.28 -5.58
CA PHE A 39 -5.28 -7.58 -4.25
C PHE A 39 -6.72 -7.14 -4.06
N PHE A 40 -7.22 -6.14 -4.79
CA PHE A 40 -8.52 -5.54 -4.53
C PHE A 40 -9.40 -5.38 -5.77
N ASP A 41 -8.89 -5.69 -6.97
CA ASP A 41 -9.58 -5.47 -8.25
C ASP A 41 -10.03 -4.00 -8.43
N LYS A 42 -9.16 -3.07 -8.00
CA LYS A 42 -9.40 -1.62 -8.03
C LYS A 42 -8.21 -0.89 -8.67
N ASP A 43 -8.48 0.27 -9.23
CA ASP A 43 -7.44 1.25 -9.55
C ASP A 43 -6.80 1.77 -8.25
N ALA A 44 -5.52 2.13 -8.26
CA ALA A 44 -4.84 2.62 -7.04
C ALA A 44 -5.50 3.87 -6.44
N LYS A 45 -6.14 4.69 -7.28
CA LYS A 45 -6.88 5.89 -6.85
C LYS A 45 -8.15 5.58 -6.06
N ASP A 46 -8.70 4.38 -6.23
CA ASP A 46 -9.97 3.94 -5.63
C ASP A 46 -9.75 3.12 -4.35
N LEU A 47 -8.49 2.95 -3.94
CA LEU A 47 -8.14 2.30 -2.68
C LEU A 47 -8.55 3.17 -1.49
N ASN A 48 -9.11 2.52 -0.49
CA ASN A 48 -9.30 3.17 0.80
C ASN A 48 -7.98 3.22 1.59
N LEU A 49 -8.00 3.94 2.71
CA LEU A 49 -6.82 4.14 3.56
C LEU A 49 -6.23 2.83 4.11
N PRO A 50 -7.02 1.88 4.67
CA PRO A 50 -6.53 0.56 5.05
C PRO A 50 -5.89 -0.23 3.91
N GLU A 51 -6.50 -0.27 2.73
CA GLU A 51 -6.01 -0.98 1.55
C GLU A 51 -4.68 -0.41 1.07
N SER A 52 -4.57 0.93 1.06
CA SER A 52 -3.33 1.65 0.75
C SER A 52 -2.22 1.33 1.76
N ALA A 53 -2.55 1.32 3.05
CA ALA A 53 -1.60 0.99 4.11
C ALA A 53 -1.14 -0.48 4.04
N PHE A 54 -2.02 -1.40 3.65
CA PHE A 54 -1.70 -2.80 3.43
C PHE A 54 -0.69 -2.96 2.30
N ILE A 55 -0.92 -2.35 1.12
CA ILE A 55 0.00 -2.41 -0.02
C ILE A 55 1.35 -1.77 0.33
N ALA A 56 1.36 -0.63 1.02
CA ALA A 56 2.60 -0.01 1.49
C ALA A 56 3.36 -0.91 2.48
N GLY A 57 2.65 -1.64 3.34
CA GLY A 57 3.22 -2.59 4.28
C GLY A 57 3.83 -3.82 3.62
N LEU A 58 3.25 -4.27 2.51
CA LEU A 58 3.64 -5.44 1.72
C LEU A 58 5.03 -5.32 1.10
N THR A 59 5.45 -4.10 0.72
CA THR A 59 6.77 -3.78 0.11
C THR A 59 7.95 -4.44 0.83
N GLN A 60 7.88 -4.55 2.16
CA GLN A 60 8.99 -5.03 2.97
C GLN A 60 9.19 -6.55 2.86
N ALA A 61 8.12 -7.32 2.71
CA ALA A 61 8.19 -8.78 2.58
C ALA A 61 6.95 -9.32 1.84
N PRO A 62 6.91 -9.20 0.50
CA PRO A 62 5.72 -9.51 -0.29
C PRO A 62 5.14 -10.92 -0.09
N SER A 63 6.01 -11.93 -0.07
CA SER A 63 5.59 -13.33 0.11
C SER A 63 5.16 -13.64 1.55
N ALA A 64 5.74 -12.94 2.52
CA ALA A 64 5.45 -13.15 3.95
C ALA A 64 4.15 -12.46 4.35
N TYR A 65 3.87 -11.25 3.85
CA TYR A 65 2.65 -10.49 4.18
C TYR A 65 1.49 -10.70 3.21
N SER A 66 1.66 -11.56 2.19
CA SER A 66 0.58 -11.89 1.27
C SER A 66 -0.55 -12.64 1.99
N PRO A 67 -1.83 -12.20 1.87
CA PRO A 67 -2.99 -12.92 2.41
C PRO A 67 -3.19 -14.29 1.76
N TYR A 68 -2.51 -14.55 0.63
CA TYR A 68 -2.55 -15.85 -0.06
C TYR A 68 -1.56 -16.87 0.49
N ASN A 69 -0.63 -16.45 1.35
CA ASN A 69 0.25 -17.37 2.05
C ASN A 69 -0.60 -18.28 2.96
N PRO A 70 -0.46 -19.62 2.89
CA PRO A 70 -1.22 -20.54 3.74
C PRO A 70 -1.16 -20.18 5.24
N ALA A 71 0.00 -19.73 5.72
CA ALA A 71 0.15 -19.31 7.12
C ALA A 71 -0.75 -18.10 7.47
N ASN A 72 -0.93 -17.16 6.53
CA ASN A 72 -1.77 -15.98 6.72
C ASN A 72 -3.27 -16.24 6.50
N LYS A 73 -3.62 -17.34 5.84
CA LYS A 73 -5.01 -17.81 5.75
C LYS A 73 -5.49 -18.38 7.07
N GLU A 74 -4.60 -19.06 7.80
CA GLU A 74 -4.87 -19.60 9.14
C GLU A 74 -4.77 -18.51 10.21
N ASP A 75 -3.77 -17.64 10.12
CA ASP A 75 -3.55 -16.53 11.04
C ASP A 75 -3.21 -15.22 10.29
N PRO A 76 -4.18 -14.29 10.12
CA PRO A 76 -3.95 -13.06 9.38
C PRO A 76 -3.11 -12.02 10.16
N THR A 77 -2.73 -12.30 11.41
CA THR A 77 -2.11 -11.32 12.31
C THR A 77 -0.87 -10.66 11.70
N LEU A 78 -0.08 -11.41 10.93
CA LEU A 78 1.19 -10.92 10.38
C LEU A 78 1.02 -9.72 9.44
N TYR A 79 0.07 -9.78 8.49
CA TYR A 79 -0.18 -8.66 7.58
C TYR A 79 -1.06 -7.56 8.21
N LEU A 80 -1.92 -7.92 9.17
CA LEU A 80 -2.72 -6.97 9.92
C LEU A 80 -1.85 -6.06 10.80
N ASP A 81 -0.92 -6.63 11.56
CA ASP A 81 0.02 -5.88 12.40
C ASP A 81 0.94 -5.00 11.57
N ARG A 82 1.35 -5.51 10.40
CA ARG A 82 2.12 -4.71 9.46
C ARG A 82 1.32 -3.51 8.96
N THR A 83 0.06 -3.71 8.60
CA THR A 83 -0.84 -2.64 8.15
C THR A 83 -1.09 -1.60 9.25
N LYS A 84 -1.36 -2.06 10.48
CA LYS A 84 -1.49 -1.19 11.66
C LYS A 84 -0.23 -0.34 11.91
N THR A 85 0.95 -0.92 11.72
CA THR A 85 2.23 -0.21 11.84
C THR A 85 2.34 0.92 10.79
N VAL A 86 1.88 0.67 9.57
CA VAL A 86 1.87 1.71 8.52
C VAL A 86 0.89 2.82 8.88
N LEU A 87 -0.33 2.49 9.29
CA LEU A 87 -1.34 3.47 9.74
C LEU A 87 -0.82 4.34 10.89
N MET A 88 -0.17 3.74 11.88
CA MET A 88 0.43 4.45 13.00
C MET A 88 1.47 5.47 12.51
N LYS A 89 2.36 5.05 11.60
CA LYS A 89 3.36 5.94 11.02
C LYS A 89 2.76 7.05 10.17
N MET A 90 1.70 6.77 9.41
CA MET A 90 1.00 7.79 8.62
C MET A 90 0.42 8.88 9.52
N ARG A 91 -0.17 8.48 10.65
CA ARG A 91 -0.67 9.41 11.66
C ARG A 91 0.47 10.21 12.30
N ASP A 92 1.52 9.53 12.77
CA ASP A 92 2.64 10.17 13.49
C ASP A 92 3.39 11.18 12.60
N LEU A 93 3.41 10.95 11.29
CA LEU A 93 3.99 11.86 10.29
C LEU A 93 3.02 12.94 9.80
N GLY A 94 1.75 12.92 10.26
CA GLY A 94 0.74 13.92 9.92
C GLY A 94 0.10 13.77 8.54
N TYR A 95 0.19 12.60 7.90
CA TYR A 95 -0.47 12.33 6.61
C TYR A 95 -1.97 12.02 6.75
N ILE A 96 -2.40 11.58 7.93
CA ILE A 96 -3.81 11.30 8.26
C ILE A 96 -4.13 11.89 9.63
N THR A 97 -5.40 12.21 9.84
CA THR A 97 -5.95 12.65 11.13
C THR A 97 -6.11 11.49 12.10
N GLN A 98 -6.27 11.80 13.39
CA GLN A 98 -6.56 10.79 14.41
C GLN A 98 -7.87 10.04 14.12
N ALA A 99 -8.90 10.74 13.62
CA ALA A 99 -10.19 10.12 13.29
C ALA A 99 -10.06 9.12 12.13
N GLU A 100 -9.35 9.49 11.06
CA GLU A 100 -9.07 8.58 9.93
C GLU A 100 -8.23 7.38 10.37
N TYR A 101 -7.26 7.59 11.26
CA TYR A 101 -6.48 6.51 11.86
C TYR A 101 -7.38 5.55 12.64
N ASP A 102 -8.26 6.05 13.51
CA ASP A 102 -9.12 5.20 14.35
C ASP A 102 -10.10 4.37 13.50
N GLU A 103 -10.68 4.97 12.46
CA GLU A 103 -11.54 4.27 11.50
C GLU A 103 -10.76 3.19 10.72
N ALA A 104 -9.58 3.55 10.18
CA ALA A 104 -8.75 2.61 9.44
C ALA A 104 -8.18 1.49 10.33
N TYR A 105 -7.87 1.79 11.58
CA TYR A 105 -7.42 0.82 12.57
C TYR A 105 -8.55 -0.17 12.90
N ALA A 106 -9.77 0.31 13.13
CA ALA A 106 -10.93 -0.54 13.37
C ALA A 106 -11.20 -1.46 12.16
N PHE A 107 -11.18 -0.91 10.94
CA PHE A 107 -11.31 -1.69 9.70
C PHE A 107 -10.27 -2.81 9.62
N THR A 108 -9.01 -2.49 9.90
CA THR A 108 -7.89 -3.44 9.87
C THR A 108 -8.04 -4.48 10.98
N ASN A 109 -8.41 -4.06 12.19
CA ASN A 109 -8.55 -4.96 13.34
C ASN A 109 -9.69 -5.97 13.16
N GLU A 110 -10.76 -5.58 12.49
CA GLU A 110 -11.87 -6.47 12.12
C GLU A 110 -11.60 -7.27 10.83
N ASN A 111 -10.42 -7.11 10.22
CA ASN A 111 -10.04 -7.76 8.96
C ASN A 111 -11.09 -7.60 7.85
N LYS A 112 -11.60 -6.38 7.65
CA LYS A 112 -12.64 -6.07 6.65
C LYS A 112 -12.14 -6.02 5.20
N PHE A 113 -10.93 -6.53 4.92
CA PHE A 113 -10.34 -6.53 3.58
C PHE A 113 -11.10 -7.49 2.65
N ALA A 114 -11.50 -6.97 1.49
CA ALA A 114 -12.07 -7.76 0.42
C ALA A 114 -10.98 -8.09 -0.60
N PHE A 115 -10.17 -9.13 -0.30
CA PHE A 115 -9.10 -9.52 -1.20
C PHE A 115 -9.65 -10.20 -2.47
N SER A 116 -9.28 -9.67 -3.64
CA SER A 116 -9.45 -10.29 -4.96
C SER A 116 -8.15 -10.94 -5.39
N GLN A 117 -8.20 -12.04 -6.14
CA GLN A 117 -7.04 -12.70 -6.73
C GLN A 117 -7.12 -12.59 -8.26
N THR A 118 -7.12 -11.37 -8.78
CA THR A 118 -7.18 -11.15 -10.24
C THR A 118 -5.86 -11.63 -10.85
N VAL A 119 -5.94 -12.57 -11.79
CA VAL A 119 -4.77 -13.11 -12.50
C VAL A 119 -4.22 -12.01 -13.39
N VAL A 120 -3.17 -11.31 -12.94
CA VAL A 120 -2.47 -10.35 -13.80
C VAL A 120 -1.59 -11.15 -14.76
N ASP A 121 -2.15 -11.51 -15.92
CA ASP A 121 -1.43 -12.20 -17.01
C ASP A 121 -0.43 -11.20 -17.62
N TYR A 122 0.73 -11.02 -16.98
CA TYR A 122 1.87 -10.31 -17.57
C TYR A 122 2.49 -11.20 -18.66
N LYS A 123 1.79 -11.36 -19.79
CA LYS A 123 2.44 -11.77 -21.03
C LYS A 123 3.26 -10.61 -21.53
N ILE A 124 4.55 -10.64 -21.20
CA ILE A 124 5.59 -9.87 -21.87
C ILE A 124 5.61 -10.37 -23.31
N ASN A 125 5.12 -9.55 -24.25
CA ASN A 125 5.43 -9.69 -25.68
C ASN A 125 6.82 -9.13 -25.96
#